data_AF-A0A6B2VJM7-F1
#
_entry.id   AF-A0A6B2VJM7-F1
#
_cell.length_a   1.000
_cell.length_b   1.000
_cell.length_c   1.000
_cell.angle_alpha   90.00
_cell.angle_beta   90.00
_cell.angle_gamma   90.00
#
_symmetry.space_group_name_H-M   'P 1'
#
loop_
_entity.id
_entity.type
_entity.pdbx_description
1 polymer ?
#
loop_
_entity_poly.entity_id
_entity_poly.type
_entity_poly.pdbx_seq_one_letter_code
_entity_poly.pdbx_strand_id
1 'polypeptide(L)'
;MPAARESLLDAAYVALARLPWPAVRMVDVAAAAGVSRQTLYNEFGGKDGLARALLRREAAGFLAGIDRALAGSADPRERLTAAAEWTVAAARGNALVKALLTGCWSDRLPTPAGAAAGTAAGGESGGVAWSAASYLPAVP
;
A
#
# COMPACT_ATOMS: atom_id res chain seq x y z
N MET A 1 5.14 15.93 13.22
CA MET A 1 5.20 16.69 11.96
C MET A 1 4.65 15.82 10.83
N PRO A 2 3.34 15.91 10.51
CA PRO A 2 2.73 15.05 9.48
C PRO A 2 3.42 15.19 8.10
N ALA A 3 3.94 16.38 7.78
CA ALA A 3 4.65 16.63 6.53
C ALA A 3 5.89 15.74 6.32
N ALA A 4 6.72 15.51 7.35
CA ALA A 4 7.94 14.72 7.22
C ALA A 4 7.65 13.24 6.93
N ARG A 5 6.63 12.69 7.61
CA ARG A 5 6.18 11.32 7.41
C ARG A 5 5.62 11.13 6.00
N GLU A 6 4.79 12.04 5.51
CA GLU A 6 4.26 11.96 4.15
C GLU A 6 5.35 12.14 3.09
N SER A 7 6.27 13.10 3.25
CA SER A 7 7.42 13.26 2.33
C SER A 7 8.28 11.99 2.25
N LEU A 8 8.47 11.29 3.37
CA LEU A 8 9.18 10.01 3.39
C LEU A 8 8.44 8.90 2.65
N LEU A 9 7.11 8.83 2.79
CA LEU A 9 6.29 7.86 2.06
C LEU A 9 6.23 8.17 0.56
N ASP A 10 6.18 9.45 0.18
CA ASP A 10 6.27 9.89 -1.22
C ASP A 10 7.61 9.53 -1.84
N ALA A 11 8.72 9.83 -1.15
CA ALA A 11 10.05 9.46 -1.59
C ALA A 11 10.21 7.94 -1.75
N ALA A 12 9.65 7.15 -0.82
CA ALA A 12 9.65 5.69 -0.90
C ALA A 12 8.82 5.18 -2.09
N TYR A 13 7.65 5.77 -2.35
CA TYR A 13 6.81 5.42 -3.50
C TYR A 13 7.50 5.74 -4.83
N VAL A 14 8.14 6.91 -4.93
CA VAL A 14 8.92 7.30 -6.11
C VAL A 14 10.12 6.38 -6.32
N ALA A 15 10.79 5.96 -5.25
CA ALA A 15 11.90 5.01 -5.33
C ALA A 15 11.44 3.64 -5.88
N LEU A 16 10.25 3.18 -5.48
CA LEU A 16 9.64 1.93 -5.97
C LEU A 16 9.33 1.93 -7.47
N ALA A 17 9.03 3.09 -8.04
CA ALA A 17 8.84 3.22 -9.48
C ALA A 17 10.15 3.03 -10.28
N ARG A 18 11.30 3.19 -9.62
CA ARG A 18 12.63 3.16 -10.27
C ARG A 18 13.39 1.87 -9.96
N LEU A 19 13.27 1.36 -8.74
CA LEU A 19 14.09 0.27 -8.21
C LEU A 19 13.21 -0.82 -7.58
N PRO A 20 13.60 -2.09 -7.66
CA PRO A 20 12.96 -3.14 -6.87
C PRO A 20 13.16 -2.87 -5.37
N TRP A 21 12.17 -3.20 -4.54
CA TRP A 21 12.17 -2.90 -3.11
C TRP A 21 13.45 -3.32 -2.38
N PRO A 22 14.04 -4.51 -2.59
CA PRO A 22 15.30 -4.88 -1.95
C PRO A 22 16.45 -3.89 -2.22
N ALA A 23 16.48 -3.25 -3.39
CA ALA A 23 17.50 -2.27 -3.77
C ALA A 23 17.23 -0.85 -3.21
N VAL A 24 16.01 -0.54 -2.76
CA VAL A 24 15.69 0.76 -2.15
C VAL A 24 16.47 0.94 -0.84
N ARG A 25 17.29 1.98 -0.74
CA ARG A 25 18.09 2.25 0.46
C ARG A 25 17.45 3.34 1.31
N MET A 26 17.42 3.12 2.62
CA MET A 26 16.85 4.04 3.61
C MET A 26 17.50 5.44 3.56
N VAL A 27 18.81 5.49 3.32
CA VAL A 27 19.54 6.77 3.19
C VAL A 27 19.07 7.59 1.99
N ASP A 28 18.78 6.95 0.86
CA ASP A 28 18.35 7.65 -0.35
C ASP A 28 16.92 8.18 -0.19
N VAL A 29 16.06 7.41 0.47
CA VAL A 29 14.68 7.83 0.80
C VAL A 29 14.71 9.05 1.73
N ALA A 30 15.53 9.02 2.79
CA ALA A 30 15.67 10.15 3.71
C ALA A 30 16.18 11.40 2.98
N ALA A 31 17.22 11.25 2.15
CA ALA A 31 17.78 12.34 1.37
C ALA A 31 16.76 12.94 0.39
N ALA A 32 16.02 12.10 -0.34
CA ALA A 32 15.00 12.54 -1.28
C ALA A 32 13.82 13.25 -0.58
N ALA A 33 13.50 12.86 0.65
CA ALA A 33 12.48 13.52 1.46
C ALA A 33 12.98 14.78 2.20
N GLY A 34 14.26 15.12 2.09
CA GLY A 34 14.85 16.29 2.76
C GLY A 34 14.96 16.15 4.28
N VAL A 35 15.04 14.92 4.80
CA VAL A 35 15.12 14.64 6.25
C VAL A 35 16.36 13.84 6.61
N SER A 36 16.73 13.85 7.89
CA SER A 36 17.86 13.06 8.37
C SER A 36 17.54 11.55 8.36
N ARG A 37 18.59 10.71 8.24
CA ARG A 37 18.45 9.26 8.42
C ARG A 37 17.83 8.91 9.77
N GLN A 38 18.30 9.56 10.83
CA GLN A 38 17.80 9.32 12.19
C GLN A 38 16.30 9.62 12.30
N THR A 39 15.82 10.69 11.67
CA THR A 39 14.38 11.00 11.59
C THR A 39 13.61 9.86 10.94
N LEU A 40 14.07 9.37 9.78
CA LEU A 40 13.42 8.25 9.10
C LEU A 40 13.38 6.99 9.99
N TYR A 41 14.50 6.62 10.61
CA TYR A 41 14.55 5.47 11.52
C TYR A 41 13.66 5.67 12.76
N ASN A 42 13.54 6.88 13.29
CA ASN A 42 12.64 7.17 14.40
C ASN A 42 11.16 7.04 14.00
N GLU A 43 10.80 7.48 12.79
CA GLU A 43 9.42 7.45 12.28
C GLU A 43 8.97 6.02 11.93
N PHE A 44 9.86 5.21 11.36
CA PHE A 44 9.49 3.91 10.78
C PHE A 44 10.19 2.70 11.40
N GLY A 45 11.20 2.88 12.25
CA GLY A 45 11.96 1.79 12.88
C GLY A 45 12.83 0.97 11.91
N GLY A 46 12.71 1.15 10.60
CA GLY A 46 13.45 0.37 9.62
C GLY A 46 12.74 0.26 8.27
N LYS A 47 13.35 -0.47 7.34
CA LYS A 47 12.83 -0.66 5.98
C LYS A 47 11.49 -1.38 5.99
N ASP A 48 11.32 -2.37 6.86
CA ASP A 48 10.05 -3.10 6.99
C ASP A 48 8.93 -2.23 7.57
N GLY A 49 9.25 -1.35 8.51
CA GLY A 49 8.26 -0.40 9.02
C GLY A 49 7.87 0.64 7.97
N LEU A 50 8.82 1.11 7.15
CA LEU A 50 8.54 1.99 6.02
C LEU A 50 7.66 1.28 4.97
N ALA A 51 7.98 0.03 4.63
CA ALA A 51 7.17 -0.80 3.74
C ALA A 51 5.72 -0.92 4.23
N ARG A 52 5.54 -1.29 5.51
CA ARG A 52 4.20 -1.41 6.10
C ARG A 52 3.45 -0.09 6.10
N ALA A 53 4.12 1.01 6.44
CA ALA A 53 3.49 2.32 6.44
C ALA A 53 3.06 2.77 5.03
N LEU A 54 3.88 2.47 4.02
CA LEU A 54 3.56 2.74 2.63
C LEU A 54 2.34 1.93 2.17
N LEU A 55 2.33 0.62 2.43
CA LEU A 55 1.19 -0.23 2.12
C LEU A 55 -0.12 0.25 2.79
N ARG A 56 -0.06 0.68 4.05
CA ARG A 56 -1.22 1.28 4.74
C ARG A 56 -1.72 2.52 4.03
N ARG A 57 -0.81 3.41 3.62
CA ARG A 57 -1.17 4.65 2.94
C ARG A 57 -1.88 4.38 1.62
N GLU A 58 -1.32 3.48 0.80
CA GLU A 58 -1.93 3.14 -0.50
C GLU A 58 -3.28 2.44 -0.34
N ALA A 59 -3.43 1.56 0.67
CA ALA A 59 -4.71 0.93 1.00
C ALA A 59 -5.75 1.98 1.45
N ALA A 60 -5.38 2.88 2.36
CA ALA A 60 -6.24 3.97 2.82
C ALA A 60 -6.67 4.89 1.68
N GLY A 61 -5.74 5.25 0.78
CA GLY A 61 -6.04 6.07 -0.41
C GLY A 61 -7.01 5.38 -1.37
N PHE A 62 -6.85 4.07 -1.57
CA PHE A 62 -7.77 3.26 -2.37
C PHE A 62 -9.19 3.29 -1.80
N LEU A 63 -9.35 3.03 -0.50
CA LEU A 63 -10.65 2.97 0.17
C LEU A 63 -11.34 4.32 0.21
N ALA A 64 -10.60 5.38 0.51
CA ALA A 64 -11.15 6.73 0.44
C ALA A 64 -11.66 7.07 -0.96
N GLY A 65 -11.08 6.48 -2.02
CA GLY A 65 -11.59 6.62 -3.38
C GLY A 65 -12.85 5.80 -3.65
N ILE A 66 -12.95 4.60 -3.07
CA ILE A 66 -14.19 3.80 -3.10
C ILE A 66 -15.32 4.56 -2.39
N ASP A 67 -15.07 5.11 -1.20
CA ASP A 67 -16.06 5.88 -0.45
C ASP A 67 -16.57 7.08 -1.27
N ARG A 68 -15.65 7.78 -1.95
CA ARG A 68 -15.99 8.88 -2.87
C ARG A 68 -16.83 8.42 -4.06
N ALA A 69 -16.45 7.31 -4.71
CA ALA A 69 -17.21 6.75 -5.83
C ALA A 69 -18.62 6.33 -5.40
N LEU A 70 -18.75 5.73 -4.21
CA LEU A 70 -20.03 5.32 -3.65
C LEU A 70 -20.90 6.50 -3.17
N ALA A 71 -20.32 7.65 -2.86
CA ALA A 71 -21.07 8.85 -2.44
C ALA A 71 -21.62 9.67 -3.62
N GLY A 72 -21.20 9.37 -4.87
CA GLY A 72 -21.43 10.23 -6.03
C GLY A 72 -22.81 10.16 -6.68
N SER A 73 -23.67 9.20 -6.33
CA SER A 73 -25.02 9.07 -6.92
C SER A 73 -26.01 8.48 -5.91
N ALA A 74 -27.30 8.77 -6.11
CA ALA A 74 -28.41 8.17 -5.39
C ALA A 74 -28.86 6.81 -5.99
N ASP A 75 -28.56 6.53 -7.27
CA ASP A 75 -28.89 5.24 -7.90
C ASP A 75 -27.86 4.16 -7.49
N PRO A 76 -28.28 3.06 -6.85
CA PRO A 76 -27.38 1.94 -6.51
C PRO A 76 -26.58 1.38 -7.70
N ARG A 77 -27.15 1.37 -8.92
CA ARG A 77 -26.46 0.86 -10.11
C ARG A 77 -25.33 1.77 -10.55
N GLU A 78 -25.56 3.08 -10.51
CA GLU A 78 -24.54 4.07 -10.83
C GLU A 78 -23.41 4.04 -9.81
N ARG A 79 -23.72 3.91 -8.51
CA ARG A 79 -22.72 3.78 -7.43
C ARG A 79 -21.82 2.56 -7.62
N LEU A 80 -22.41 1.41 -7.95
CA LEU A 80 -21.67 0.17 -8.20
C LEU A 80 -20.78 0.30 -9.44
N THR A 81 -21.28 0.94 -10.49
CA THR A 81 -20.52 1.20 -11.72
C THR A 81 -19.32 2.10 -11.42
N ALA A 82 -19.53 3.22 -10.71
CA ALA A 82 -18.46 4.13 -10.33
C ALA A 82 -17.41 3.47 -9.42
N ALA A 83 -17.83 2.64 -8.46
CA ALA A 83 -16.90 1.90 -7.60
C ALA A 83 -16.08 0.87 -8.39
N ALA A 84 -16.69 0.18 -9.36
CA ALA A 84 -15.98 -0.74 -10.25
C ALA A 84 -14.96 -0.01 -11.13
N GLU A 85 -15.37 1.10 -11.75
CA GLU A 85 -14.49 1.95 -12.58
C GLU A 85 -13.31 2.49 -11.77
N TRP A 86 -13.55 3.01 -10.57
CA TRP A 86 -12.50 3.44 -9.65
C TRP A 86 -11.55 2.29 -9.30
N THR A 87 -12.08 1.11 -8.98
CA THR A 87 -11.26 -0.05 -8.61
C THR A 87 -10.32 -0.44 -9.73
N VAL A 88 -10.83 -0.52 -10.96
CA VAL A 88 -10.03 -0.87 -12.14
C VAL A 88 -8.99 0.21 -12.43
N ALA A 89 -9.36 1.48 -12.36
CA ALA A 89 -8.44 2.59 -12.58
C ALA A 89 -7.30 2.61 -11.54
N ALA A 90 -7.63 2.47 -10.25
CA ALA A 90 -6.66 2.45 -9.16
C ALA A 90 -5.69 1.26 -9.27
N ALA A 91 -6.19 0.06 -9.59
CA ALA A 91 -5.36 -1.12 -9.78
C ALA A 91 -4.43 -1.00 -11.00
N ARG A 92 -4.82 -0.27 -12.06
CA ARG A 92 -3.95 -0.03 -13.22
C ARG A 92 -2.88 1.02 -12.94
N GLY A 93 -3.19 2.04 -12.14
CA GLY A 93 -2.30 3.16 -11.86
C GLY A 93 -1.28 2.90 -10.74
N ASN A 94 -1.51 1.91 -9.88
CA ASN A 94 -0.71 1.68 -8.68
C ASN A 94 -0.43 0.19 -8.45
N ALA A 95 0.83 -0.20 -8.59
CA ALA A 95 1.27 -1.59 -8.44
C ALA A 95 1.05 -2.14 -7.01
N LEU A 96 1.12 -1.30 -5.99
CA LEU A 96 0.85 -1.69 -4.61
C LEU A 96 -0.65 -1.97 -4.42
N VAL A 97 -1.52 -1.10 -4.93
CA VAL A 97 -2.98 -1.33 -4.90
C VAL A 97 -3.34 -2.59 -5.67
N LYS A 98 -2.76 -2.79 -6.86
CA LYS A 98 -2.96 -4.04 -7.62
C LYS A 98 -2.58 -5.28 -6.81
N ALA A 99 -1.40 -5.28 -6.20
CA ALA A 99 -0.92 -6.41 -5.40
C ALA A 99 -1.79 -6.64 -4.15
N LEU A 100 -2.25 -5.58 -3.50
CA LEU A 100 -3.17 -5.67 -2.36
C LEU A 100 -4.52 -6.28 -2.74
N LEU A 101 -5.07 -5.92 -3.90
CA LEU A 101 -6.38 -6.41 -4.36
C LEU A 101 -6.34 -7.85 -4.88
N THR A 102 -5.23 -8.22 -5.54
CA THR A 102 -5.13 -9.51 -6.25
C THR A 102 -4.33 -10.56 -5.48
N GLY A 103 -3.56 -10.17 -4.47
CA GLY A 103 -2.57 -11.03 -3.82
C GLY A 103 -1.33 -11.32 -4.67
N CYS A 104 -1.24 -10.79 -5.90
CA CYS A 104 -0.11 -11.00 -6.80
C CYS A 104 1.05 -10.06 -6.45
N TRP A 105 1.90 -10.49 -5.52
CA TRP A 105 3.15 -9.81 -5.19
C TRP A 105 4.28 -10.19 -6.16
N SER A 106 5.16 -9.25 -6.44
CA SER A 106 6.41 -9.51 -7.16
C SER A 106 7.61 -9.26 -6.25
N ASP A 107 8.75 -9.84 -6.59
CA ASP A 107 10.06 -9.60 -5.97
C ASP A 107 10.48 -8.11 -5.95
N ARG A 108 9.87 -7.30 -6.83
CA ARG A 108 10.08 -5.85 -6.89
C ARG A 108 9.32 -5.06 -5.83
N LEU A 109 8.29 -5.61 -5.19
CA LEU A 109 7.43 -4.86 -4.27
C LEU A 109 7.74 -5.19 -2.79
N PRO A 110 7.49 -4.25 -1.86
CA PRO A 110 7.44 -4.57 -0.45
C PRO A 110 6.31 -5.56 -0.20
N THR A 111 6.66 -6.80 0.13
CA THR A 111 5.65 -7.83 0.45
C THR A 111 5.24 -7.67 1.92
N PRO A 112 3.93 -7.58 2.25
CA PRO A 112 3.49 -7.59 3.63
C PRO A 112 3.85 -8.93 4.28
N ALA A 113 4.23 -8.89 5.55
CA ALA A 113 4.47 -10.09 6.33
C ALA A 113 3.23 -11.00 6.28
N GLY A 114 3.39 -12.23 5.79
CA GLY A 114 2.30 -13.21 5.60
C GLY A 114 1.81 -13.40 4.16
N ALA A 115 2.01 -12.44 3.24
CA ALA A 115 1.57 -12.61 1.84
C ALA A 115 2.44 -13.59 1.03
N ALA A 116 3.73 -13.68 1.34
CA ALA A 116 4.63 -14.66 0.72
C ALA A 116 4.20 -16.13 1.02
N ALA A 117 3.52 -16.37 2.14
CA ALA A 117 3.05 -17.70 2.53
C ALA A 117 1.88 -18.22 1.66
N GLY A 118 1.17 -17.34 0.93
CA GLY A 118 0.06 -17.71 0.06
C GLY A 118 0.44 -18.09 -1.38
N THR A 119 1.70 -17.85 -1.79
CA THR A 119 2.14 -18.08 -3.19
C THR A 119 2.78 -19.44 -3.45
N ALA A 120 3.08 -20.22 -2.39
CA ALA A 120 3.78 -21.50 -2.49
C ALA A 120 2.92 -22.74 -2.20
N ALA A 121 1.62 -22.60 -1.90
CA ALA A 121 0.78 -23.73 -1.48
C ALA A 121 -0.44 -23.90 -2.39
N GLY A 122 -0.23 -24.56 -3.54
CA GLY A 122 -1.24 -25.49 -4.06
C GLY A 122 -1.25 -26.70 -3.13
N GLY A 123 -2.04 -26.62 -2.06
CA GLY A 123 -2.08 -27.64 -1.02
C GLY A 123 -3.08 -27.22 0.05
N GLU A 124 -4.15 -27.99 0.15
CA GLU A 124 -5.35 -27.70 0.93
C GLU A 124 -5.07 -27.58 2.43
N SER A 125 -5.91 -26.76 3.09
CA SER A 125 -6.18 -26.71 4.53
C SER A 125 -5.24 -25.85 5.41
N GLY A 126 -5.82 -24.77 5.96
CA GLY A 126 -5.23 -23.98 7.05
C GLY A 126 -4.81 -22.56 6.67
N GLY A 127 -5.58 -21.87 5.82
CA GLY A 127 -5.32 -20.48 5.45
C GLY A 127 -5.42 -19.55 6.66
N VAL A 128 -4.29 -19.15 7.23
CA VAL A 128 -4.25 -17.99 8.12
C VAL A 128 -4.47 -16.77 7.23
N ALA A 129 -5.72 -16.32 7.22
CA ALA A 129 -6.20 -15.19 6.46
C ALA A 129 -5.31 -13.97 6.73
N TRP A 130 -4.60 -13.52 5.71
CA TRP A 130 -4.14 -12.14 5.67
C TRP A 130 -5.39 -11.27 5.79
N SER A 131 -5.61 -10.68 6.97
CA SER A 131 -6.78 -9.83 7.16
C SER A 131 -6.42 -8.43 6.69
N ALA A 132 -7.01 -8.01 5.56
CA ALA A 132 -7.03 -6.61 5.16
C ALA A 132 -7.39 -5.69 6.35
N ALA A 133 -8.19 -6.18 7.31
CA ALA A 133 -8.58 -5.48 8.52
C ALA A 133 -7.43 -5.00 9.42
N SER A 134 -6.24 -5.62 9.38
CA SER A 134 -5.09 -5.13 10.18
C SER A 134 -4.44 -3.86 9.63
N TYR A 135 -4.87 -3.40 8.45
CA TYR A 135 -4.37 -2.22 7.75
C TYR A 135 -5.47 -1.21 7.39
N LEU A 136 -6.75 -1.58 7.57
CA LEU A 136 -7.88 -0.66 7.48
C LEU A 136 -7.90 0.26 8.72
N PRO A 137 -8.10 1.58 8.58
CA PRO A 137 -8.48 2.40 9.71
C PRO A 137 -9.82 1.86 10.26
N ALA A 138 -10.00 1.92 11.59
CA ALA A 138 -11.27 1.55 12.20
C ALA A 138 -12.38 2.38 11.56
N VAL A 139 -13.31 1.71 10.87
CA VAL A 139 -14.54 2.34 10.36
C VAL A 139 -15.38 2.67 11.60
N PRO A 140 -15.83 3.93 11.79
CA PRO A 140 -16.68 4.31 12.90
C PRO A 140 -18.08 3.66 12.84
#